data_AF-A0A1G5QQ32-F1
#
_entry.id   AF-A0A1G5QQ32-F1
#
_cell.length_a   1.000
_cell.length_b   1.000
_cell.length_c   1.000
_cell.angle_alpha   90.00
_cell.angle_beta   90.00
_cell.angle_gamma   90.00
#
_symmetry.space_group_name_H-M   'P 1'
#
loop_
_entity.id
_entity.type
_entity.pdbx_description
1 polymer ?
#
loop_
_entity_poly.entity_id
_entity_poly.type
_entity_poly.pdbx_seq_one_letter_code
_entity_poly.pdbx_strand_id
1 'polypeptide(L)'
;MAVGVFDLFSVGIGPSSSHTVGPMRAAAVFAGELKDAGVLGSVASLRVDLYGSLAATGRGHGTMTATLLGLEGYHPELILPEEVEARLAAIAETGVLNLAGASGEGVELPYAVEDMVLHPLTVLPRHTNGMKFAVSDAGGAVLREATFFSVGGGFIVREGEENAAQQELEESKKELPLPFRTAAELLGRCASKGLGISD
;
A
#
# COMPACT_ATOMS: atom_id res chain seq x y z
N MET A 1 13.06 7.35 -12.08
CA MET A 1 13.05 5.96 -11.60
C MET A 1 13.76 5.16 -12.66
N ALA A 2 14.78 4.40 -12.29
CA ALA A 2 15.04 3.19 -13.05
C ALA A 2 13.78 2.32 -12.87
N VAL A 3 13.11 1.93 -13.95
CA VAL A 3 11.98 1.00 -13.87
C VAL A 3 12.50 -0.33 -14.39
N GLY A 4 12.58 -1.31 -13.49
CA GLY A 4 12.97 -2.67 -13.82
C GLY A 4 11.80 -3.48 -14.39
N VAL A 5 12.11 -4.63 -14.97
CA VAL A 5 11.07 -5.55 -15.48
C VAL A 5 10.15 -6.05 -14.36
N PHE A 6 10.68 -6.23 -13.14
CA PHE A 6 9.90 -6.65 -11.96
C PHE A 6 9.04 -5.52 -11.37
N ASP A 7 9.32 -4.26 -11.72
CA ASP A 7 8.43 -3.13 -11.40
C ASP A 7 7.23 -3.07 -12.35
N LEU A 8 7.40 -3.57 -13.58
CA LEU A 8 6.35 -3.63 -14.60
C LEU A 8 5.45 -4.86 -14.42
N PHE A 9 6.04 -5.99 -14.03
CA PHE A 9 5.36 -7.26 -13.85
C PHE A 9 5.47 -7.71 -12.40
N SER A 10 4.48 -7.34 -11.61
CA SER A 10 4.35 -7.76 -10.21
C SER A 10 3.26 -8.82 -10.05
N VAL A 11 3.52 -9.79 -9.18
CA VAL A 11 2.49 -10.73 -8.70
C VAL A 11 1.68 -10.00 -7.63
N GLY A 12 0.36 -10.11 -7.68
CA GLY A 12 -0.50 -9.48 -6.69
C GLY A 12 -1.94 -9.94 -6.82
N ILE A 13 -2.80 -9.40 -5.97
CA ILE A 13 -4.24 -9.67 -6.00
C ILE A 13 -4.98 -8.68 -6.91
N GLY A 14 -5.98 -9.20 -7.64
CA GLY A 14 -6.90 -8.40 -8.43
C GLY A 14 -8.02 -7.77 -7.57
N PRO A 15 -8.85 -6.88 -8.16
CA PRO A 15 -8.90 -6.55 -9.59
C PRO A 15 -8.01 -5.37 -10.03
N SER A 16 -7.38 -4.62 -9.11
CA SER A 16 -6.68 -3.38 -9.47
C SER A 16 -5.39 -3.14 -8.71
N SER A 17 -4.30 -2.87 -9.42
CA SER A 17 -3.02 -2.52 -8.79
C SER A 17 -3.12 -1.20 -7.99
N SER A 18 -3.89 -0.20 -8.45
CA SER A 18 -3.99 1.08 -7.76
C SER A 18 -5.01 1.10 -6.63
N HIS A 19 -6.10 0.33 -6.76
CA HIS A 19 -7.22 0.35 -5.81
C HIS A 19 -7.29 -0.91 -4.93
N THR A 20 -6.49 -1.94 -5.20
CA THR A 20 -6.41 -3.17 -4.38
C THR A 20 -5.00 -3.33 -3.81
N VAL A 21 -3.99 -3.46 -4.68
CA VAL A 21 -2.59 -3.71 -4.25
C VAL A 21 -2.02 -2.53 -3.46
N GLY A 22 -2.15 -1.30 -3.98
CA GLY A 22 -1.66 -0.10 -3.28
C GLY A 22 -2.24 0.06 -1.87
N PRO A 23 -3.57 0.03 -1.69
CA PRO A 23 -4.19 0.11 -0.36
C PRO A 23 -3.80 -1.00 0.60
N MET A 24 -3.76 -2.26 0.13
CA MET A 24 -3.29 -3.38 0.95
C MET A 24 -1.85 -3.18 1.39
N ARG A 25 -0.97 -2.76 0.48
CA ARG A 25 0.44 -2.50 0.78
C ARG A 25 0.61 -1.36 1.77
N ALA A 26 -0.10 -0.25 1.62
CA ALA A 26 -0.03 0.88 2.54
C ALA A 26 -0.47 0.49 3.96
N ALA A 27 -1.55 -0.30 4.04
CA ALA A 27 -2.04 -0.83 5.30
C ALA A 27 -1.05 -1.82 5.96
N ALA A 28 -0.43 -2.70 5.18
CA ALA A 28 0.59 -3.64 5.67
C ALA A 28 1.84 -2.93 6.19
N VAL A 29 2.31 -1.89 5.50
CA VAL A 29 3.40 -1.03 5.97
C VAL A 29 3.04 -0.39 7.31
N PHE A 30 1.86 0.22 7.40
CA PHE A 30 1.41 0.83 8.65
C PHE A 30 1.31 -0.19 9.79
N ALA A 31 0.74 -1.37 9.56
CA ALA A 31 0.66 -2.43 10.56
C ALA A 31 2.05 -2.91 11.03
N GLY A 32 3.00 -3.06 10.10
CA GLY A 32 4.40 -3.37 10.41
C GLY A 32 5.05 -2.30 11.29
N GLU A 33 4.85 -1.02 10.99
CA GLU A 33 5.38 0.09 11.79
C GLU A 33 4.84 0.09 13.23
N LEU A 34 3.56 -0.28 13.44
CA LEU A 34 2.99 -0.40 14.78
C LEU A 34 3.65 -1.53 15.57
N LYS A 35 3.93 -2.65 14.89
CA LYS A 35 4.62 -3.79 15.47
C LYS A 35 6.05 -3.41 15.86
N ASP A 36 6.81 -2.83 14.94
CA ASP A 36 8.20 -2.42 15.15
C ASP A 36 8.33 -1.35 16.26
N ALA A 37 7.34 -0.46 16.37
CA ALA A 37 7.28 0.53 17.43
C ALA A 37 6.86 -0.04 18.80
N GLY A 38 6.41 -1.30 18.87
CA GLY A 38 5.97 -1.96 20.11
C GLY A 38 4.71 -1.35 20.73
N VAL A 39 3.87 -0.68 19.93
CA VAL A 39 2.70 0.06 20.44
C VAL A 39 1.39 -0.74 20.39
N LEU A 40 1.37 -1.91 19.73
CA LEU A 40 0.15 -2.72 19.51
C LEU A 40 -0.63 -2.99 20.79
N GLY A 41 0.05 -3.33 21.90
CA GLY A 41 -0.62 -3.62 23.18
C GLY A 41 -1.31 -2.42 23.83
N SER A 42 -1.08 -1.20 23.34
CA SER A 42 -1.75 0.02 23.81
C SER A 42 -2.86 0.50 22.86
N VAL A 43 -3.01 -0.11 21.69
CA VAL A 43 -4.02 0.29 20.71
C VAL A 43 -5.41 -0.13 21.20
N ALA A 44 -6.33 0.84 21.27
CA ALA A 44 -7.73 0.61 21.63
C ALA A 44 -8.70 0.95 20.50
N SER A 45 -8.27 1.75 19.52
CA SER A 45 -9.09 2.10 18.36
C SER A 45 -8.24 2.33 17.12
N LEU A 46 -8.85 2.06 15.97
CA LEU A 46 -8.32 2.27 14.64
C LEU A 46 -9.24 3.23 13.89
N ARG A 47 -8.64 4.11 13.08
CA ARG A 47 -9.33 4.96 12.12
C ARG A 47 -8.67 4.84 10.77
N VAL A 48 -9.48 4.60 9.74
CA VAL A 48 -9.08 4.59 8.34
C VAL A 48 -9.94 5.57 7.58
N ASP A 49 -9.31 6.57 6.96
CA ASP A 49 -9.95 7.50 6.04
C ASP A 49 -9.46 7.24 4.62
N LEU A 50 -10.38 7.01 3.69
CA LEU A 50 -10.10 6.88 2.26
C LEU A 50 -10.55 8.14 1.52
N TYR A 51 -9.75 8.62 0.58
CA TYR A 51 -9.97 9.90 -0.11
C TYR A 51 -10.09 9.75 -1.62
N GLY A 52 -10.70 10.75 -2.26
CA GLY A 52 -10.78 10.90 -3.71
C GLY A 52 -11.26 9.64 -4.43
N SER A 53 -10.52 9.21 -5.46
CA SER A 53 -10.91 8.06 -6.30
C SER A 53 -10.93 6.73 -5.57
N LEU A 54 -10.11 6.54 -4.53
CA LEU A 54 -10.17 5.35 -3.68
C LEU A 54 -11.52 5.25 -2.97
N ALA A 55 -11.98 6.35 -2.38
CA ALA A 55 -13.30 6.38 -1.75
C ALA A 55 -14.44 6.29 -2.77
N ALA A 56 -14.31 6.95 -3.92
CA ALA A 56 -15.37 7.01 -4.92
C ALA A 56 -15.62 5.67 -5.63
N THR A 57 -14.57 4.90 -5.93
CA THR A 57 -14.66 3.66 -6.71
C THR A 57 -14.24 2.41 -5.95
N GLY A 58 -13.82 2.54 -4.70
CA GLY A 58 -13.20 1.47 -3.93
C GLY A 58 -14.07 0.23 -3.75
N ARG A 59 -15.40 0.39 -3.70
CA ARG A 59 -16.35 -0.73 -3.62
C ARG A 59 -16.25 -1.68 -4.82
N GLY A 60 -16.10 -1.15 -6.03
CA GLY A 60 -15.95 -1.98 -7.23
C GLY A 60 -14.57 -2.63 -7.37
N HIS A 61 -13.59 -2.17 -6.57
CA HIS A 61 -12.20 -2.59 -6.67
C HIS A 61 -11.70 -3.35 -5.43
N GLY A 62 -12.55 -3.60 -4.44
CA GLY A 62 -12.17 -4.26 -3.19
C GLY A 62 -11.20 -3.45 -2.33
N THR A 63 -11.20 -2.11 -2.41
CA THR A 63 -10.25 -1.26 -1.69
C THR A 63 -10.33 -1.46 -0.18
N MET A 64 -11.54 -1.46 0.38
CA MET A 64 -11.74 -1.57 1.83
C MET A 64 -11.31 -2.94 2.33
N THR A 65 -11.74 -4.01 1.66
CA THR A 65 -11.36 -5.39 2.02
C THR A 65 -9.85 -5.61 1.90
N ALA A 66 -9.22 -5.10 0.83
CA ALA A 66 -7.77 -5.14 0.66
C ALA A 66 -7.04 -4.35 1.76
N THR A 67 -7.59 -3.21 2.17
CA THR A 67 -7.04 -2.39 3.28
C THR A 67 -7.13 -3.15 4.61
N LEU A 68 -8.24 -3.85 4.89
CA LEU A 68 -8.36 -4.68 6.09
C LEU A 68 -7.33 -5.81 6.12
N LEU A 69 -7.16 -6.55 5.02
CA LEU A 69 -6.16 -7.62 4.93
C LEU A 69 -4.74 -7.08 5.15
N GLY A 70 -4.44 -5.91 4.57
CA GLY A 70 -3.18 -5.23 4.82
C GLY A 70 -3.00 -4.86 6.29
N LEU A 71 -4.04 -4.35 6.96
CA LEU A 71 -3.98 -4.00 8.38
C LEU A 71 -3.78 -5.23 9.26
N GLU A 72 -4.29 -6.41 8.86
CA GLU A 72 -3.95 -7.66 9.55
C GLU A 72 -2.49 -8.10 9.31
N GLY A 73 -1.76 -7.44 8.41
CA GLY A 73 -0.35 -7.71 8.12
C GLY A 73 -0.12 -8.60 6.90
N TYR A 74 -1.14 -8.86 6.08
CA TYR A 74 -0.97 -9.61 4.83
C TYR A 74 -0.42 -8.72 3.71
N HIS A 75 0.44 -9.30 2.88
CA HIS A 75 1.02 -8.64 1.72
C HIS A 75 0.37 -9.14 0.41
N PRO A 76 0.07 -8.24 -0.56
CA PRO A 76 -0.64 -8.61 -1.77
C PRO A 76 0.12 -9.62 -2.65
N GLU A 77 1.45 -9.69 -2.53
CA GLU A 77 2.31 -10.64 -3.27
C GLU A 77 2.32 -12.04 -2.64
N LEU A 78 1.95 -12.16 -1.36
CA LEU A 78 2.17 -13.36 -0.55
C LEU A 78 0.88 -14.03 -0.07
N ILE A 79 -0.21 -13.26 0.06
CA ILE A 79 -1.49 -13.77 0.55
C ILE A 79 -2.08 -14.77 -0.45
N LEU A 80 -2.53 -15.91 0.07
CA LEU A 80 -3.20 -16.94 -0.71
C LEU A 80 -4.70 -16.66 -0.87
N PRO A 81 -5.35 -17.09 -1.97
CA PRO A 81 -6.79 -16.89 -2.16
C PRO A 81 -7.65 -17.42 -1.00
N GLU A 82 -7.30 -18.59 -0.45
CA GLU A 82 -8.00 -19.17 0.69
C GLU A 82 -7.86 -18.34 1.98
N GLU A 83 -6.73 -17.64 2.16
CA GLU A 83 -6.53 -16.72 3.29
C GLU A 83 -7.38 -15.47 3.12
N VAL A 84 -7.44 -14.92 1.90
CA VAL A 84 -8.34 -13.81 1.56
C VAL A 84 -9.78 -14.16 1.93
N GLU A 85 -10.28 -15.30 1.45
CA GLU A 85 -11.66 -15.73 1.71
C GLU A 85 -11.91 -15.95 3.21
N ALA A 86 -11.02 -16.67 3.89
CA ALA A 86 -11.17 -17.00 5.30
C ALA A 86 -11.15 -15.75 6.19
N ARG A 87 -10.22 -14.81 5.96
CA ARG A 87 -10.10 -13.61 6.79
C ARG A 87 -11.24 -12.63 6.56
N LEU A 88 -11.64 -12.41 5.30
CA LEU A 88 -12.78 -11.53 5.01
C LEU A 88 -14.09 -12.09 5.57
N ALA A 89 -14.30 -13.41 5.51
CA ALA A 89 -15.45 -14.05 6.14
C ALA A 89 -15.43 -13.87 7.66
N ALA A 90 -14.28 -14.09 8.31
CA ALA A 90 -14.13 -13.93 9.75
C ALA A 90 -14.42 -12.48 10.21
N ILE A 91 -13.88 -11.48 9.52
CA ILE A 91 -14.14 -10.06 9.84
C ILE A 91 -15.62 -9.73 9.64
N ALA A 92 -16.25 -10.21 8.55
CA ALA A 92 -17.66 -9.96 8.28
C ALA A 92 -18.60 -10.62 9.30
N GLU A 93 -18.24 -11.80 9.82
CA GLU A 93 -19.02 -12.52 10.83
C GLU A 93 -18.88 -11.90 12.23
N THR A 94 -17.65 -11.52 12.60
CA THR A 94 -17.33 -11.11 13.96
C THR A 94 -17.36 -9.60 14.18
N GLY A 95 -17.16 -8.82 13.11
CA GLY A 95 -16.87 -7.38 13.20
C GLY A 95 -15.52 -7.09 13.84
N VAL A 96 -14.60 -8.07 13.87
CA VAL A 96 -13.30 -7.97 14.54
C VAL A 96 -12.16 -8.08 13.52
N LEU A 97 -11.27 -7.09 13.55
CA LEU A 97 -10.01 -7.07 12.83
C LEU A 97 -8.87 -7.52 13.76
N ASN A 98 -7.99 -8.40 13.30
CA ASN A 98 -6.77 -8.74 14.03
C ASN A 98 -5.57 -7.90 13.52
N LEU A 99 -5.45 -6.67 14.01
CA LEU A 99 -4.45 -5.70 13.58
C LEU A 99 -3.03 -6.24 13.78
N ALA A 100 -2.22 -6.28 12.71
CA ALA A 100 -0.88 -6.89 12.64
C ALA A 100 -0.83 -8.39 13.02
N GLY A 101 -1.98 -9.09 12.92
CA GLY A 101 -2.17 -10.46 13.38
C GLY A 101 -1.65 -11.59 12.50
N ALA A 102 -1.27 -11.35 11.25
CA ALA A 102 -0.83 -12.39 10.31
C ALA A 102 0.40 -13.16 10.81
N SER A 103 1.20 -12.56 11.70
CA SER A 103 2.36 -13.18 12.34
C SER A 103 2.07 -13.80 13.72
N GLY A 104 0.83 -13.76 14.20
CA GLY A 104 0.39 -14.33 15.48
C GLY A 104 0.49 -13.40 16.70
N GLU A 105 0.98 -12.16 16.54
CA GLU A 105 1.23 -11.19 17.63
C GLU A 105 0.33 -9.95 17.55
N GLY A 106 -0.83 -10.07 16.88
CA GLY A 106 -1.74 -8.95 16.64
C GLY A 106 -2.62 -8.57 17.83
N VAL A 107 -3.42 -7.53 17.62
CA VAL A 107 -4.45 -7.07 18.57
C VAL A 107 -5.82 -7.10 17.90
N GLU A 108 -6.77 -7.75 18.55
CA GLU A 108 -8.16 -7.78 18.11
C GLU A 108 -8.86 -6.45 18.43
N LEU A 109 -9.47 -5.84 17.41
CA LEU A 109 -10.20 -4.59 17.50
C LEU A 109 -11.59 -4.75 16.89
N PRO A 110 -12.66 -4.21 17.50
CA PRO A 110 -13.96 -4.12 16.84
C PRO A 110 -13.85 -3.11 15.68
N TYR A 111 -13.63 -3.63 14.47
CA TYR A 111 -13.40 -2.84 13.28
C TYR A 111 -13.72 -3.66 12.02
N ALA A 112 -14.57 -3.11 11.16
CA ALA A 112 -14.98 -3.70 9.89
C ALA A 112 -14.97 -2.67 8.75
N VAL A 113 -15.43 -3.07 7.56
CA VAL A 113 -15.48 -2.18 6.38
C VAL A 113 -16.34 -0.94 6.65
N GLU A 114 -17.41 -1.13 7.41
CA GLU A 114 -18.42 -0.12 7.73
C GLU A 114 -17.86 1.02 8.60
N ASP A 115 -16.77 0.76 9.32
CA ASP A 115 -16.08 1.74 10.18
C ASP A 115 -15.09 2.63 9.41
N MET A 116 -14.87 2.35 8.11
CA MET A 116 -14.01 3.18 7.27
C MET A 116 -14.73 4.49 6.89
N VAL A 117 -14.02 5.60 7.00
CA VAL A 117 -14.55 6.91 6.62
C VAL A 117 -14.21 7.20 5.17
N LEU A 118 -15.23 7.40 4.34
CA LEU A 118 -15.07 7.65 2.91
C LEU A 118 -15.24 9.13 2.58
N HIS A 119 -14.23 9.72 1.92
CA HIS A 119 -14.22 11.10 1.47
C HIS A 119 -14.12 11.21 -0.07
N PRO A 120 -15.16 10.79 -0.82
CA PRO A 120 -15.07 10.67 -2.29
C PRO A 120 -14.90 12.00 -3.01
N LEU A 121 -15.32 13.12 -2.39
CA LEU A 121 -15.23 14.47 -2.96
C LEU A 121 -14.04 15.27 -2.43
N THR A 122 -13.22 14.67 -1.54
CA THR A 122 -12.05 15.32 -0.97
C THR A 122 -10.81 14.72 -1.60
N VAL A 123 -10.07 15.54 -2.33
CA VAL A 123 -8.78 15.17 -2.92
C VAL A 123 -7.68 15.80 -2.08
N LEU A 124 -6.78 14.96 -1.57
CA LEU A 124 -5.59 15.43 -0.88
C LEU A 124 -4.61 16.07 -1.88
N PRO A 125 -3.80 17.06 -1.46
CA PRO A 125 -2.98 17.85 -2.39
C PRO A 125 -2.04 17.05 -3.30
N ARG A 126 -1.56 15.88 -2.83
CA ARG A 126 -0.51 15.10 -3.51
C ARG A 126 -1.03 14.19 -4.62
N HIS A 127 -2.12 13.48 -4.35
CA HIS A 127 -2.68 12.48 -5.27
C HIS A 127 -4.13 12.16 -4.91
N THR A 128 -4.93 11.81 -5.91
CA THR A 128 -6.36 11.47 -5.75
C THR A 128 -6.61 10.19 -4.94
N ASN A 129 -5.66 9.27 -4.94
CA ASN A 129 -5.75 8.02 -4.17
C ASN A 129 -5.09 8.18 -2.79
N GLY A 130 -5.72 8.94 -1.89
CA GLY A 130 -5.21 9.18 -0.54
C GLY A 130 -5.80 8.21 0.49
N MET A 131 -5.00 7.84 1.48
CA MET A 131 -5.37 6.99 2.60
C MET A 131 -4.74 7.57 3.87
N LYS A 132 -5.50 7.70 4.94
CA LYS A 132 -4.97 8.07 6.26
C LYS A 132 -5.32 6.98 7.27
N PHE A 133 -4.32 6.57 8.04
CA PHE A 133 -4.45 5.62 9.13
C PHE A 133 -4.12 6.33 10.44
N ALA A 134 -4.87 6.02 11.49
CA ALA A 134 -4.53 6.44 12.85
C ALA A 134 -4.94 5.37 13.86
N VAL A 135 -4.10 5.14 14.87
CA VAL A 135 -4.42 4.31 16.02
C VAL A 135 -4.33 5.14 17.30
N SER A 136 -5.26 4.91 18.23
CA SER A 136 -5.32 5.64 19.49
C SER A 136 -5.42 4.69 20.68
N ASP A 137 -4.97 5.15 21.83
CA ASP A 137 -5.11 4.42 23.10
C ASP A 137 -6.53 4.53 23.68
N ALA A 138 -6.77 3.86 24.81
CA ALA A 138 -8.06 3.88 25.49
C ALA A 138 -8.49 5.27 26.01
N GLY A 139 -7.53 6.20 26.14
CA GLY A 139 -7.79 7.60 26.49
C GLY A 139 -8.10 8.48 25.27
N GLY A 140 -8.01 7.94 24.05
CA GLY A 140 -8.20 8.67 22.80
C GLY A 140 -6.97 9.44 22.33
N ALA A 141 -5.80 9.24 22.96
CA ALA A 141 -4.57 9.84 22.48
C ALA A 141 -4.06 9.09 21.24
N VAL A 142 -3.75 9.82 20.17
CA VAL A 142 -3.21 9.22 18.95
C VAL A 142 -1.80 8.70 19.22
N LEU A 143 -1.62 7.39 19.09
CA LEU A 143 -0.33 6.72 19.25
C LEU A 143 0.50 6.87 17.98
N ARG A 144 -0.12 6.65 16.81
CA ARG A 144 0.51 6.76 15.48
C ARG A 144 -0.53 7.18 14.46
N GLU A 145 -0.11 7.99 13.50
CA GLU A 145 -0.86 8.30 12.28
C GLU A 145 0.07 8.36 11.07
N ALA A 146 -0.46 8.04 9.90
CA ALA A 146 0.27 8.13 8.65
C ALA A 146 -0.68 8.33 7.48
N THR A 147 -0.25 9.15 6.51
CA THR A 147 -0.95 9.34 5.23
C THR A 147 -0.13 8.68 4.12
N PHE A 148 -0.81 7.90 3.28
CA PHE A 148 -0.23 7.24 2.11
C PHE A 148 -1.01 7.57 0.84
N PHE A 149 -0.31 7.47 -0.29
CA PHE A 149 -0.87 7.66 -1.62
C PHE A 149 -0.56 6.46 -2.51
N SER A 150 -1.59 5.90 -3.14
CA SER A 150 -1.40 4.87 -4.18
C SER A 150 -1.23 5.53 -5.55
N VAL A 151 0.00 5.54 -6.08
CA VAL A 151 0.39 6.36 -7.25
C VAL A 151 0.41 5.60 -8.58
N GLY A 152 -0.05 4.34 -8.60
CA GLY A 152 -0.15 3.50 -9.79
C GLY A 152 0.81 2.32 -9.78
N GLY A 153 0.50 1.24 -10.51
CA GLY A 153 1.33 0.03 -10.57
C GLY A 153 1.44 -0.76 -9.25
N GLY A 154 0.68 -0.40 -8.21
CA GLY A 154 0.83 -0.95 -6.85
C GLY A 154 1.84 -0.19 -5.98
N PHE A 155 2.49 0.84 -6.51
CA PHE A 155 3.40 1.69 -5.75
C PHE A 155 2.64 2.62 -4.80
N ILE A 156 3.23 2.80 -3.61
CA ILE A 156 2.74 3.70 -2.57
C ILE A 156 3.80 4.74 -2.22
N VAL A 157 3.35 5.91 -1.78
CA VAL A 157 4.22 6.98 -1.27
C VAL A 157 3.64 7.48 0.05
N ARG A 158 4.47 7.64 1.08
CA ARG A 158 4.08 8.26 2.34
C ARG A 158 4.20 9.77 2.24
N GLU A 159 3.24 10.47 2.85
CA GLU A 159 3.34 11.92 3.05
C GLU A 159 4.56 12.27 3.92
N GLY A 160 5.39 13.22 3.48
CA GLY A 160 6.60 13.65 4.19
C GLY A 160 7.88 12.87 3.85
N GLU A 161 7.80 11.78 3.08
CA GLU A 161 8.96 10.98 2.64
C GLU A 161 9.31 11.24 1.16
N GLU A 162 8.88 12.37 0.59
CA GLU A 162 9.04 12.65 -0.84
C GLU A 162 10.51 12.73 -1.25
N ASN A 163 11.33 13.33 -0.39
CA ASN A 163 12.76 13.51 -0.65
C ASN A 163 13.52 12.18 -0.62
N ALA A 164 13.11 11.24 0.23
CA ALA A 164 13.72 9.91 0.31
C ALA A 164 13.44 9.10 -0.97
N ALA A 165 12.18 9.07 -1.40
CA ALA A 165 11.79 8.42 -2.66
C ALA A 165 12.49 9.04 -3.88
N GLN A 166 12.68 10.37 -3.88
CA GLN A 166 13.42 11.06 -4.93
C GLN A 166 14.93 10.79 -4.86
N GLN A 167 15.51 10.60 -3.67
CA GLN A 167 16.92 10.26 -3.50
C GLN A 167 17.23 8.83 -3.95
N GLU A 168 16.43 7.84 -3.56
CA GLU A 168 16.52 6.46 -4.09
C GLU A 168 16.41 6.45 -5.63
N LEU A 169 15.58 7.34 -6.19
CA LEU A 169 15.47 7.54 -7.62
C LEU A 169 16.78 7.96 -8.30
N GLU A 170 17.53 8.84 -7.64
CA GLU A 170 18.78 9.38 -8.17
C GLU A 170 19.94 8.39 -7.94
N GLU A 171 19.91 7.63 -6.85
CA GLU A 171 20.89 6.58 -6.58
C GLU A 171 20.76 5.40 -7.55
N SER A 172 19.54 4.88 -7.73
CA SER A 172 19.27 3.80 -8.70
C SER A 172 19.69 4.14 -10.13
N LYS A 173 19.66 5.42 -10.53
CA LYS A 173 20.14 5.87 -11.84
C LYS A 173 21.66 5.77 -12.00
N LYS A 174 22.43 5.94 -10.91
CA LYS A 174 23.90 5.89 -10.97
C LYS A 174 24.43 4.49 -11.25
N GLU A 175 23.63 3.47 -10.96
CA GLU A 175 24.02 2.06 -11.10
C GLU A 175 23.70 1.46 -12.47
N LEU A 176 22.90 2.14 -13.31
CA LEU A 176 22.51 1.60 -14.61
C LEU A 176 23.64 1.72 -15.65
N PRO A 177 24.07 0.61 -16.28
CA PRO A 177 25.17 0.65 -17.26
C PRO A 177 24.77 1.30 -18.60
N LEU A 178 23.49 1.18 -18.99
CA LEU A 178 22.97 1.66 -20.27
C LEU A 178 21.65 2.44 -20.10
N PRO A 179 21.63 3.57 -19.38
CA PRO A 179 20.40 4.32 -19.13
C PRO A 179 19.89 5.00 -20.41
N PHE A 180 18.58 5.00 -20.61
CA PHE A 180 17.93 5.69 -21.72
C PHE A 180 16.64 6.36 -21.24
N ARG A 181 16.23 7.44 -21.92
CA ARG A 181 15.00 8.20 -21.65
C ARG A 181 14.12 8.34 -22.88
N THR A 182 14.65 8.00 -24.05
CA THR A 182 13.94 8.08 -25.32
C THR A 182 14.20 6.82 -26.13
N ALA A 183 13.30 6.53 -27.08
CA ALA A 183 13.50 5.45 -28.03
C ALA A 183 14.79 5.63 -28.86
N ALA A 184 15.13 6.89 -29.20
CA ALA A 184 16.36 7.19 -29.94
C ALA A 184 17.63 6.84 -29.15
N GLU A 185 17.66 7.16 -27.85
CA GLU A 185 18.77 6.79 -26.97
C GLU A 185 18.90 5.27 -26.82
N LEU A 186 17.78 4.56 -26.62
CA LEU A 186 17.76 3.10 -26.53
C LEU A 186 18.36 2.46 -27.79
N LEU A 187 17.85 2.84 -28.96
CA LEU A 187 18.33 2.32 -30.25
C LEU A 187 19.81 2.66 -30.49
N GLY A 188 20.23 3.88 -30.12
CA GLY A 188 21.62 4.30 -30.21
C GLY A 188 22.54 3.47 -29.33
N ARG A 189 22.11 3.12 -28.11
CA ARG A 189 22.86 2.26 -27.18
C ARG A 189 23.01 0.84 -27.75
N CYS A 190 21.91 0.23 -28.17
CA CYS A 190 21.89 -1.09 -28.83
C CYS A 190 22.87 -1.14 -30.01
N ALA A 191 22.78 -0.16 -30.92
CA ALA A 191 23.66 -0.08 -32.09
C ALA A 191 25.14 0.10 -31.70
N SER A 192 25.44 0.97 -30.73
CA SER A 192 26.83 1.22 -30.28
C SER A 192 27.49 0.03 -29.58
N LYS A 193 26.68 -0.87 -29.01
CA LYS A 193 27.13 -2.05 -28.24
C LYS A 193 26.98 -3.36 -29.00
N GLY A 194 26.30 -3.37 -30.14
CA GLY A 194 25.99 -4.60 -30.88
C GLY A 194 25.03 -5.53 -30.12
N LEU A 195 24.13 -4.95 -29.32
CA LEU A 195 23.16 -5.66 -28.49
C LEU A 195 21.74 -5.51 -29.06
N GLY A 196 20.92 -6.53 -28.93
CA GLY A 196 19.46 -6.42 -29.03
C GLY A 196 18.87 -5.62 -27.85
N ILE A 197 17.56 -5.36 -27.88
CA ILE A 197 16.87 -4.67 -26.76
C ILE A 197 16.81 -5.57 -25.51
N SER A 198 16.77 -6.90 -25.69
CA SER A 198 16.66 -7.89 -24.62
C SER A 198 17.99 -8.40 -24.06
N ASP A 199 19.12 -8.01 -24.68
CA ASP A 199 20.47 -8.45 -24.30
C ASP A 199 21.10 -7.53 -23.25
#